data_AF-A0A504YI25-F1
#
_entry.id   AF-A0A504YI25-F1
#
_cell.length_a   1.000
_cell.length_b   1.000
_cell.length_c   1.000
_cell.angle_alpha   90.00
_cell.angle_beta   90.00
_cell.angle_gamma   90.00
#
_symmetry.space_group_name_H-M   'P 1'
#
loop_
_entity.id
_entity.type
_entity.pdbx_description
1 polymer ?
#
loop_
_entity_poly.entity_id
_entity_poly.type
_entity_poly.pdbx_seq_one_letter_code
_entity_poly.pdbx_strand_id
1 'polypeptide(L)'
;MSKRLTIYIDECNDIPGVCKSKHAIGYSQACVNLVGGYRCVSNECPPSYTKSRLGNGFRCELNPAHACVPGDAACLAERPQMMDNLFIELDQDTGVPQILTRVDTRHLPSGVIRVDLRQHYANHLRTRNPVRVDQAFRLQRSRTQFGKVEVILIRSLPAPVDILISLHLIASKGDVQVGHSITKLYLFVTQSLNERVRNSLTSRTPAYRHTDFWTQLRHTN
;
A
#
# COMPACT_ATOMS: atom_id res chain seq x y z
N MET A 1 13.56 -37.18 3.38
CA MET A 1 12.75 -36.21 2.60
C MET A 1 12.02 -35.31 3.59
N SER A 2 12.57 -34.12 3.86
CA SER A 2 11.96 -33.15 4.78
C SER A 2 10.88 -32.38 4.03
N LYS A 3 9.61 -32.51 4.45
CA LYS A 3 8.54 -31.59 4.02
C LYS A 3 8.89 -30.21 4.57
N ARG A 4 9.56 -29.36 3.78
CA ARG A 4 9.61 -27.92 4.07
C ARG A 4 8.17 -27.46 4.18
N LEU A 5 7.76 -27.00 5.37
CA LEU A 5 6.47 -26.32 5.52
C LEU A 5 6.49 -25.15 4.52
N THR A 6 5.61 -25.20 3.53
CA THR A 6 5.43 -24.25 2.41
C THR A 6 4.94 -22.86 2.88
N ILE A 7 5.11 -22.56 4.16
CA ILE A 7 4.53 -21.40 4.84
C ILE A 7 5.47 -20.19 4.75
N TYR A 8 6.77 -20.43 4.57
CA TYR A 8 7.79 -19.39 4.50
C TYR A 8 8.70 -19.62 3.29
N ILE A 9 8.09 -19.57 2.10
CA ILE A 9 8.84 -19.46 0.85
C ILE A 9 8.96 -17.97 0.56
N ASP A 10 10.14 -17.55 0.10
CA ASP A 10 10.33 -16.19 -0.40
C ASP A 10 10.32 -16.27 -1.91
N GLU A 11 9.13 -16.24 -2.52
CA GLU A 11 9.03 -16.41 -3.98
C GLU A 11 9.71 -15.27 -4.74
N CYS A 12 9.88 -14.10 -4.12
CA CYS A 12 10.59 -12.99 -4.72
C CYS A 12 12.08 -13.28 -4.90
N ASN A 13 12.68 -14.02 -3.98
CA ASN A 13 14.08 -14.45 -4.05
C ASN A 13 14.24 -15.80 -4.77
N ASP A 14 13.34 -16.74 -4.51
CA ASP A 14 13.42 -18.11 -5.01
C ASP A 14 13.02 -18.25 -6.49
N ILE A 15 12.22 -17.31 -7.03
CA ILE A 15 11.76 -17.32 -8.42
C ILE A 15 12.28 -16.07 -9.16
N PRO A 16 13.43 -16.14 -9.85
CA PRO A 16 13.98 -15.02 -10.57
C PRO A 16 13.00 -14.44 -11.60
N GLY A 17 12.70 -13.15 -11.49
CA GLY A 17 11.81 -12.47 -12.42
C GLY A 17 10.34 -12.84 -12.27
N VAL A 18 9.90 -13.29 -11.08
CA VAL A 18 8.51 -13.62 -10.79
C VAL A 18 7.50 -12.49 -11.13
N CYS A 19 7.97 -11.24 -11.01
CA CYS A 19 7.25 -10.02 -11.37
C CYS A 19 7.74 -9.36 -12.67
N LYS A 20 8.51 -10.06 -13.51
CA LYS A 20 8.79 -9.54 -14.85
C LYS A 20 7.51 -9.58 -15.68
N SER A 21 7.12 -8.44 -16.22
CA SER A 21 6.08 -8.38 -17.24
C SER A 21 6.47 -9.27 -18.41
N LYS A 22 5.51 -10.07 -18.91
CA LYS A 22 5.68 -10.83 -20.15
C LYS A 22 5.60 -9.94 -21.39
N HIS A 23 5.13 -8.70 -21.24
CA HIS A 23 5.01 -7.72 -22.31
C HIS A 23 6.18 -6.74 -22.28
N ALA A 24 6.75 -6.46 -23.45
CA ALA A 24 7.86 -5.51 -23.63
C ALA A 24 7.52 -4.06 -23.20
N ILE A 25 6.22 -3.71 -23.17
CA ILE A 25 5.69 -2.40 -22.74
C ILE A 25 5.18 -2.47 -21.28
N GLY A 26 5.59 -3.51 -20.53
CA GLY A 26 5.19 -3.68 -19.15
C GLY A 26 5.86 -2.68 -18.22
N TYR A 27 5.06 -2.07 -17.35
CA TYR A 27 5.55 -1.29 -16.22
C TYR A 27 6.47 -2.16 -15.35
N SER A 28 7.52 -1.54 -14.81
CA SER A 28 8.39 -2.19 -13.84
C SER A 28 7.61 -2.50 -12.56
N GLN A 29 7.62 -3.78 -12.18
CA GLN A 29 6.98 -4.26 -10.97
C GLN A 29 8.03 -4.64 -9.93
N ALA A 30 7.76 -4.32 -8.67
CA ALA A 30 8.48 -4.85 -7.53
C ALA A 30 7.78 -6.11 -7.04
N CYS A 31 8.57 -7.06 -6.57
CA CYS A 31 8.06 -8.20 -5.83
C CYS A 31 8.03 -7.87 -4.34
N VAL A 32 6.87 -8.06 -3.72
CA VAL A 32 6.66 -7.97 -2.27
C VAL A 32 6.37 -9.38 -1.78
N ASN A 33 7.27 -9.91 -0.96
CA ASN A 33 7.09 -11.22 -0.36
C ASN A 33 6.09 -11.14 0.79
N LEU A 34 5.21 -12.12 0.90
CA LEU A 34 4.20 -12.25 1.96
C LEU A 34 4.28 -13.65 2.57
N VAL A 35 3.72 -13.84 3.76
CA VAL A 35 3.63 -15.16 4.38
C VAL A 35 2.63 -16.03 3.60
N GLY A 36 3.17 -16.98 2.85
CA GLY A 36 2.42 -17.92 2.01
C GLY A 36 2.17 -17.46 0.57
N GLY A 37 2.90 -16.44 0.08
CA GLY A 37 2.89 -16.04 -1.32
C GLY A 37 3.59 -14.71 -1.58
N TYR A 38 3.36 -14.11 -2.75
CA TYR A 38 3.96 -12.84 -3.13
C TYR A 38 2.98 -11.92 -3.87
N ARG A 39 3.37 -10.66 -4.02
CA ARG A 39 2.67 -9.65 -4.82
C ARG A 39 3.61 -8.95 -5.79
N CYS A 40 3.14 -8.79 -7.02
CA CYS A 40 3.77 -7.89 -7.97
C CYS A 40 3.02 -6.56 -7.96
N VAL A 41 3.70 -5.51 -7.57
CA VAL A 41 3.14 -4.15 -7.42
C VAL A 41 3.91 -3.19 -8.31
N SER A 42 3.23 -2.18 -8.84
CA SER A 42 3.91 -1.12 -9.59
C SER A 42 5.00 -0.48 -8.73
N ASN A 43 6.19 -0.35 -9.30
CA ASN A 43 7.37 0.19 -8.63
C ASN A 43 7.82 1.51 -9.27
N GLU A 44 6.89 2.22 -9.92
CA GLU A 44 7.18 3.42 -10.69
C GLU A 44 6.64 4.67 -10.02
N CYS A 45 7.47 5.71 -10.06
CA CYS A 45 7.03 7.06 -9.82
C CYS A 45 6.65 7.70 -11.16
N PRO A 46 5.70 8.66 -11.19
CA PRO A 46 5.42 9.39 -12.42
C PRO A 46 6.67 10.11 -12.95
N PRO A 47 6.77 10.43 -14.25
CA PRO A 47 8.02 10.90 -14.89
C PRO A 47 8.66 12.15 -14.25
N SER A 48 7.86 13.02 -13.63
CA SER A 48 8.32 14.25 -12.97
C SER A 48 8.77 14.06 -11.52
N TYR A 49 8.92 12.82 -11.06
CA TYR A 49 9.24 12.50 -9.67
C TYR A 49 10.55 11.72 -9.57
N THR A 50 11.34 12.02 -8.55
CA THR A 50 12.47 11.18 -8.13
C THR A 50 11.99 10.11 -7.17
N LYS A 51 12.58 8.92 -7.29
CA LYS A 51 12.24 7.77 -6.47
C LYS A 51 13.30 7.51 -5.41
N SER A 52 12.88 7.31 -4.17
CA SER A 52 13.74 6.85 -3.08
C SER A 52 13.13 5.63 -2.37
N ARG A 53 13.99 4.79 -1.80
CA ARG A 53 13.57 3.57 -1.10
C ARG A 53 13.11 3.92 0.32
N LEU A 54 11.98 3.35 0.74
CA LEU A 54 11.55 3.31 2.13
C LEU A 54 11.70 1.87 2.66
N GLY A 55 11.62 1.68 3.98
CA GLY A 55 11.82 0.36 4.60
C GLY A 55 10.91 -0.72 3.99
N ASN A 56 9.60 -0.49 3.97
CA ASN A 56 8.58 -1.38 3.42
C ASN A 56 7.90 -0.78 2.17
N GLY A 57 8.61 0.05 1.39
CA GLY A 57 7.97 0.81 0.33
C GLY A 57 8.91 1.68 -0.48
N PHE A 58 8.35 2.68 -1.17
CA PHE A 58 9.11 3.70 -1.87
C PHE A 58 8.40 5.06 -1.81
N ARG A 59 9.19 6.11 -1.96
CA ARG A 59 8.74 7.49 -2.00
C ARG A 59 9.00 8.07 -3.38
N CYS A 60 8.05 8.86 -3.85
CA CYS A 60 8.16 9.72 -5.03
C CYS A 60 8.15 11.17 -4.58
N GLU A 61 9.21 11.92 -4.84
CA GLU A 61 9.28 13.36 -4.55
C GLU A 61 9.23 14.15 -5.85
N LEU A 62 8.38 15.17 -5.90
CA LEU A 62 8.21 15.98 -7.11
C LEU A 62 9.50 16.75 -7.37
N ASN A 63 10.03 16.66 -8.60
CA ASN A 63 11.23 17.39 -8.97
C ASN A 63 10.99 18.91 -8.84
N PRO A 64 11.95 19.69 -8.29
CA PRO A 64 11.80 21.13 -8.14
C PRO A 64 11.49 21.86 -9.46
N ALA A 65 12.01 21.36 -10.58
CA ALA A 65 11.73 21.89 -11.92
C ALA A 65 10.27 21.76 -12.37
N HIS A 66 9.48 20.92 -11.69
CA HIS A 66 8.05 20.71 -11.94
C HIS A 66 7.18 21.12 -10.75
N ALA A 67 7.76 21.83 -9.77
CA ALA A 67 7.03 22.27 -8.59
C ALA A 67 5.90 23.22 -8.96
N CYS A 68 4.77 23.07 -8.26
CA CYS A 68 3.65 24.00 -8.40
C CYS A 68 4.01 25.38 -7.85
N VAL A 69 3.48 26.41 -8.50
CA VAL A 69 3.55 27.77 -7.97
C VAL A 69 2.80 27.81 -6.62
N PRO A 70 3.33 28.48 -5.58
CA PRO A 70 2.65 28.59 -4.31
C PRO A 70 1.22 29.13 -4.47
N GLY A 71 0.24 28.40 -3.94
CA GLY A 71 -1.17 28.77 -4.00
C GLY A 71 -1.95 28.26 -5.22
N ASP A 72 -1.29 27.63 -6.19
CA ASP A 72 -1.97 26.92 -7.29
C ASP A 72 -2.55 25.59 -6.77
N ALA A 73 -3.77 25.65 -6.26
CA ALA A 73 -4.48 24.51 -5.72
C ALA A 73 -4.77 23.42 -6.77
N ALA A 74 -5.00 23.81 -8.04
CA ALA A 74 -5.26 22.86 -9.11
C ALA A 74 -4.00 22.05 -9.42
N CYS A 75 -2.85 22.72 -9.58
CA CYS A 75 -1.58 22.04 -9.75
C CYS A 75 -1.27 21.12 -8.56
N LEU A 76 -1.45 21.60 -7.32
CA LEU A 76 -1.16 20.78 -6.13
C LEU A 76 -2.10 19.58 -6.01
N ALA A 77 -3.34 19.67 -6.49
CA ALA A 77 -4.27 18.54 -6.52
C ALA A 77 -3.79 17.45 -7.51
N GLU A 78 -3.30 17.84 -8.69
CA GLU A 78 -2.78 16.94 -9.72
C GLU A 78 -1.37 16.42 -9.43
N ARG A 79 -0.53 17.25 -8.81
CA ARG A 79 0.89 17.00 -8.57
C ARG A 79 1.23 17.18 -7.08
N PRO A 80 0.92 16.17 -6.25
CA PRO A 80 1.36 16.15 -4.85
C PRO A 80 2.87 16.30 -4.77
N GLN A 81 3.37 17.05 -3.79
CA GLN A 81 4.81 17.26 -3.59
C GLN A 81 5.54 15.96 -3.25
N MET A 82 4.83 15.04 -2.58
CA MET A 82 5.36 13.76 -2.13
C MET A 82 4.29 12.68 -2.20
N MET A 83 4.68 11.48 -2.63
CA MET A 83 3.85 10.29 -2.59
C MET A 83 4.62 9.12 -1.98
N ASP A 84 4.14 8.62 -0.85
CA ASP A 84 4.64 7.39 -0.25
C ASP A 84 3.78 6.21 -0.67
N ASN A 85 4.42 5.10 -1.01
CA ASN A 85 3.77 3.83 -1.33
C ASN A 85 4.31 2.79 -0.36
N LEU A 86 3.51 2.42 0.64
CA LEU A 86 3.88 1.47 1.69
C LEU A 86 3.13 0.16 1.50
N PHE A 87 3.85 -0.96 1.63
CA PHE A 87 3.31 -2.31 1.57
C PHE A 87 3.27 -2.87 3.00
N ILE A 88 2.09 -3.28 3.44
CA ILE A 88 1.86 -3.78 4.79
C ILE A 88 1.20 -5.14 4.70
N GLU A 89 1.86 -6.14 5.28
CA GLU A 89 1.26 -7.45 5.47
C GLU A 89 0.55 -7.49 6.82
N LEU A 90 -0.66 -8.06 6.82
CA LEU A 90 -1.45 -8.32 8.02
C LEU A 90 -1.89 -9.78 8.03
N ASP A 91 -1.97 -10.35 9.22
CA ASP A 91 -2.58 -11.67 9.44
C ASP A 91 -4.05 -11.49 9.88
N GLN A 92 -4.92 -12.45 9.58
CA GLN A 92 -6.31 -12.47 10.07
C GLN A 92 -6.40 -12.35 11.60
N ASP A 93 -5.40 -12.87 12.31
CA ASP A 93 -5.30 -12.82 13.78
C ASP A 93 -4.58 -11.55 14.29
N THR A 94 -4.35 -10.55 13.42
CA THR A 94 -3.76 -9.27 13.82
C THR A 94 -4.58 -8.64 14.94
N GLY A 95 -3.95 -8.46 16.10
CA GLY A 95 -4.57 -7.85 17.27
C GLY A 95 -4.95 -6.39 17.00
N VAL A 96 -6.13 -5.99 17.47
CA VAL A 96 -6.61 -4.61 17.36
C VAL A 96 -6.82 -4.01 18.76
N PRO A 97 -6.53 -2.71 18.96
CA PRO A 97 -6.06 -1.74 17.98
C PRO A 97 -4.57 -1.87 17.63
N GLN A 98 -4.19 -1.61 16.37
CA GLN A 98 -2.80 -1.63 15.91
C GLN A 98 -2.48 -0.39 15.07
N ILE A 99 -1.32 0.23 15.31
CA ILE A 99 -0.81 1.32 14.46
C ILE A 99 -0.17 0.71 13.21
N LEU A 100 -0.77 0.95 12.04
CA LEU A 100 -0.27 0.46 10.75
C LEU A 100 0.92 1.27 10.26
N THR A 101 0.83 2.60 10.38
CA THR A 101 1.92 3.51 10.02
C THR A 101 1.81 4.84 10.74
N ARG A 102 2.92 5.58 10.74
CA ARG A 102 3.00 6.98 11.19
C ARG A 102 3.45 7.84 10.02
N VAL A 103 2.57 8.69 9.54
CA VAL A 103 2.86 9.62 8.45
C VAL A 103 3.38 10.93 9.05
N ASP A 104 4.59 11.32 8.65
CA ASP A 104 5.16 12.61 9.02
C ASP A 104 4.44 13.71 8.24
N THR A 105 4.15 14.84 8.88
CA THR A 105 3.50 15.99 8.26
C THR A 105 4.45 17.18 8.13
N ARG A 106 5.67 17.08 8.65
CA ARG A 106 6.63 18.20 8.73
C ARG A 106 7.33 18.51 7.41
N HIS A 107 7.25 17.62 6.43
CA HIS A 107 7.73 17.89 5.07
C HIS A 107 6.82 18.83 4.30
N LEU A 108 5.58 19.05 4.77
CA LEU A 108 4.67 20.01 4.17
C LEU A 108 4.98 21.43 4.65
N PRO A 109 4.64 22.46 3.85
CA PRO A 109 4.70 23.85 4.28
C PRO A 109 3.89 24.07 5.57
N SER A 110 4.36 25.03 6.39
CA SER A 110 3.68 25.39 7.64
C SER A 110 2.24 25.86 7.39
N GLY A 111 1.32 25.49 8.28
CA GLY A 111 -0.09 25.84 8.15
C GLY A 111 -1.00 24.87 8.88
N VAL A 112 -2.30 24.92 8.57
CA VAL A 112 -3.28 23.92 9.01
C VAL A 112 -3.17 22.73 8.09
N ILE A 113 -3.01 21.53 8.67
CA ILE A 113 -2.91 20.29 7.91
C ILE A 113 -4.23 19.53 8.05
N ARG A 114 -4.97 19.46 6.94
CA ARG A 114 -6.16 18.63 6.82
C ARG A 114 -5.76 17.23 6.36
N VAL A 115 -6.35 16.23 6.98
CA VAL A 115 -6.01 14.83 6.74
C VAL A 115 -7.25 14.08 6.29
N ASP A 116 -7.21 13.50 5.08
CA ASP A 116 -8.28 12.66 4.55
C ASP A 116 -7.82 11.22 4.39
N LEU A 117 -8.63 10.28 4.88
CA LEU A 117 -8.49 8.88 4.53
C LEU A 117 -9.44 8.54 3.38
N ARG A 118 -8.91 7.91 2.33
CA ARG A 118 -9.70 7.43 1.19
C ARG A 118 -9.49 5.94 0.99
N GLN A 119 -10.58 5.21 0.77
CA GLN A 119 -10.54 3.82 0.31
C GLN A 119 -10.64 3.80 -1.22
N HIS A 120 -9.69 3.14 -1.88
CA HIS A 120 -9.72 2.94 -3.33
C HIS A 120 -10.36 1.60 -3.68
N TYR A 121 -9.92 0.52 -3.05
CA TYR A 121 -10.53 -0.80 -3.17
C TYR A 121 -10.29 -1.64 -1.93
N ALA A 122 -11.14 -2.64 -1.75
CA ALA A 122 -10.99 -3.72 -0.80
C ALA A 122 -11.68 -4.95 -1.40
N ASN A 123 -10.91 -5.93 -1.89
CA ASN A 123 -11.45 -7.04 -2.66
C ASN A 123 -10.96 -8.37 -2.10
N HIS A 124 -11.88 -9.33 -1.95
CA HIS A 124 -11.52 -10.67 -1.54
C HIS A 124 -10.68 -11.33 -2.65
N LEU A 125 -9.56 -11.94 -2.26
CA LEU A 125 -8.53 -12.34 -3.22
C LEU A 125 -8.89 -13.50 -4.12
N ARG A 126 -9.79 -14.38 -3.66
CA ARG A 126 -10.28 -15.52 -4.45
C ARG A 126 -11.49 -15.14 -5.30
N THR A 127 -12.56 -14.70 -4.65
CA THR A 127 -13.85 -14.40 -5.30
C THR A 127 -13.90 -13.08 -6.05
N ARG A 128 -12.93 -12.16 -5.84
CA ARG A 128 -12.90 -10.80 -6.40
C ARG A 128 -14.02 -9.88 -5.91
N ASN A 129 -14.89 -10.36 -5.03
CA ASN A 129 -16.00 -9.57 -4.53
C ASN A 129 -15.48 -8.42 -3.65
N PRO A 130 -16.11 -7.23 -3.74
CA PRO A 130 -15.84 -6.13 -2.82
C PRO A 130 -16.10 -6.55 -1.37
N VAL A 131 -15.26 -6.04 -0.49
CA VAL A 131 -15.30 -6.29 0.95
C VAL A 131 -15.41 -4.95 1.67
N ARG A 132 -16.29 -4.89 2.67
CA ARG A 132 -16.47 -3.68 3.47
C ARG A 132 -15.41 -3.58 4.55
N VAL A 133 -14.59 -2.54 4.49
CA VAL A 133 -13.50 -2.26 5.46
C VAL A 133 -13.48 -0.79 5.90
N ASP A 134 -14.52 -0.02 5.56
CA ASP A 134 -14.61 1.42 5.78
C ASP A 134 -14.47 1.84 7.24
N GLN A 135 -14.99 1.01 8.16
CA GLN A 135 -14.94 1.25 9.61
C GLN A 135 -13.74 0.58 10.30
N ALA A 136 -12.83 -0.04 9.56
CA ALA A 136 -11.68 -0.75 10.13
C ALA A 136 -10.53 0.20 10.46
N PHE A 137 -10.50 1.40 9.88
CA PHE A 137 -9.38 2.33 10.01
C PHE A 137 -9.79 3.61 10.73
N ARG A 138 -8.89 4.11 11.57
CA ARG A 138 -9.02 5.39 12.26
C ARG A 138 -7.76 6.22 12.08
N LEU A 139 -7.96 7.52 11.92
CA LEU A 139 -6.88 8.51 11.97
C LEU A 139 -6.78 9.12 13.35
N GLN A 140 -5.55 9.32 13.80
CA GLN A 140 -5.29 10.03 15.04
C GLN A 140 -3.99 10.83 14.93
N ARG A 141 -3.94 12.02 15.52
CA ARG A 141 -2.65 12.69 15.77
C ARG A 141 -1.84 11.83 16.73
N SER A 142 -0.58 11.59 16.42
CA SER A 142 0.30 10.86 17.33
C SER A 142 0.50 11.65 18.62
N ARG A 143 0.33 10.98 19.76
CA ARG A 143 0.52 11.57 21.09
C ARG A 143 1.98 11.55 21.53
N THR A 144 2.77 10.64 20.96
CA THR A 144 4.17 10.42 21.33
C THR A 144 5.15 11.06 20.34
N GLN A 145 4.72 11.30 19.10
CA GLN A 145 5.57 11.86 18.04
C GLN A 145 4.95 13.13 17.46
N PHE A 146 5.57 14.27 17.76
CA PHE A 146 5.14 15.55 17.22
C PHE A 146 5.19 15.58 15.68
N GLY A 147 4.18 16.20 15.06
CA GLY A 147 4.11 16.33 13.60
C GLY A 147 3.83 15.00 12.88
N LYS A 148 3.24 14.01 13.56
CA LYS A 148 2.87 12.74 12.93
C LYS A 148 1.39 12.40 13.09
N VAL A 149 0.86 11.75 12.08
CA VAL A 149 -0.50 11.18 12.05
C VAL A 149 -0.39 9.66 12.02
N GLU A 150 -1.10 9.00 12.91
CA GLU A 150 -1.21 7.56 13.02
C GLU A 150 -2.42 7.06 12.23
N VAL A 151 -2.18 6.07 11.37
CA VAL A 151 -3.25 5.26 10.77
C VAL A 151 -3.38 4.00 11.62
N ILE A 152 -4.54 3.82 12.24
CA ILE A 152 -4.78 2.78 13.24
C ILE A 152 -5.83 1.81 12.72
N LEU A 153 -5.52 0.53 12.72
CA LEU A 153 -6.48 -0.55 12.55
C LEU A 153 -7.24 -0.76 13.86
N ILE A 154 -8.56 -0.59 13.83
CA ILE A 154 -9.43 -0.68 15.03
C ILE A 154 -10.42 -1.85 14.97
N ARG A 155 -10.53 -2.54 13.83
CA ARG A 155 -11.33 -3.75 13.67
C ARG A 155 -10.54 -4.77 12.85
N SER A 156 -10.69 -6.05 13.18
CA SER A 156 -10.09 -7.13 12.40
C SER A 156 -10.59 -7.11 10.95
N LEU A 157 -9.70 -7.45 10.02
CA LEU A 157 -10.01 -7.51 8.60
C LEU A 157 -10.29 -8.97 8.19
N PRO A 158 -11.23 -9.20 7.26
CA PRO A 158 -11.42 -10.52 6.70
C PRO A 158 -10.20 -10.93 5.88
N ALA A 159 -9.96 -12.23 5.76
CA ALA A 159 -8.87 -12.76 4.95
C ALA A 159 -9.37 -13.85 4.00
N PRO A 160 -8.74 -14.04 2.82
CA PRO A 160 -7.69 -13.21 2.25
C PRO A 160 -8.26 -11.99 1.50
N VAL A 161 -7.81 -10.77 1.83
CA VAL A 161 -8.27 -9.52 1.19
C VAL A 161 -7.10 -8.64 0.76
N ASP A 162 -7.28 -7.92 -0.34
CA ASP A 162 -6.37 -6.89 -0.86
C ASP A 162 -7.03 -5.53 -0.72
N ILE A 163 -6.35 -4.59 -0.07
CA ILE A 163 -6.91 -3.28 0.24
C ILE A 163 -5.91 -2.20 -0.17
N LEU A 164 -6.41 -1.17 -0.84
CA LEU A 164 -5.69 0.08 -1.04
C LEU A 164 -6.44 1.23 -0.39
N ILE A 165 -5.80 1.84 0.60
CA ILE A 165 -6.22 3.10 1.20
C ILE A 165 -5.15 4.16 0.96
N SER A 166 -5.54 5.43 0.96
CA SER A 166 -4.60 6.54 0.89
C SER A 166 -4.92 7.62 1.90
N LEU A 167 -3.87 8.15 2.52
CA LEU A 167 -3.92 9.34 3.34
C LEU A 167 -3.54 10.55 2.50
N HIS A 168 -4.42 11.53 2.37
CA HIS A 168 -4.12 12.82 1.75
C HIS A 168 -3.87 13.84 2.85
N LEU A 169 -2.68 14.44 2.82
CA LEU A 169 -2.29 15.54 3.69
C LEU A 169 -2.34 16.83 2.87
N ILE A 170 -3.22 17.75 3.24
CA ILE A 170 -3.40 19.03 2.54
C ILE A 170 -3.07 20.15 3.52
N ALA A 171 -2.00 20.89 3.22
CA ALA A 171 -1.57 22.03 4.01
C ALA A 171 -2.20 23.31 3.44
N SER A 172 -2.81 24.12 4.31
CA SER A 172 -3.38 25.41 3.96
C SER A 172 -2.87 26.54 4.85
N LYS A 173 -2.77 27.74 4.26
CA LYS A 173 -2.55 29.01 4.96
C LYS A 173 -3.74 29.90 4.68
N GLY A 174 -4.59 30.12 5.69
CA GLY A 174 -5.94 30.65 5.45
C GLY A 174 -6.71 29.71 4.51
N ASP A 175 -7.34 30.28 3.49
CA ASP A 175 -8.14 29.54 2.51
C ASP A 175 -7.32 28.99 1.32
N VAL A 176 -6.00 29.23 1.31
CA VAL A 176 -5.13 28.85 0.19
C VAL A 176 -4.43 27.54 0.48
N GLN A 177 -4.59 26.55 -0.41
CA GLN A 177 -3.82 25.31 -0.39
C GLN A 177 -2.37 25.60 -0.81
N VAL A 178 -1.42 25.27 0.06
CA VAL A 178 0.01 25.52 -0.13
C VAL A 178 0.83 24.24 -0.22
N GLY A 179 0.26 23.09 0.14
CA GLY A 179 0.93 21.81 0.01
C GLY A 179 -0.04 20.64 -0.06
N HIS A 180 0.42 19.56 -0.70
CA HIS A 180 -0.32 18.32 -0.81
C HIS A 180 0.66 17.14 -0.85
N SER A 181 0.39 16.13 -0.03
CA SER A 181 1.16 14.88 -0.01
C SER A 181 0.20 13.72 0.11
N ILE A 182 0.56 12.58 -0.48
CA ILE A 182 -0.25 11.35 -0.44
C ILE A 182 0.58 10.22 0.15
N THR A 183 -0.01 9.42 1.04
CA THR A 183 0.57 8.15 1.49
C THR A 183 -0.39 7.03 1.16
N LYS A 184 -0.02 6.16 0.23
CA LYS A 184 -0.77 4.96 -0.16
C LYS A 184 -0.33 3.79 0.70
N LEU A 185 -1.29 3.09 1.30
CA LEU A 185 -1.08 1.86 2.03
C LEU A 185 -1.74 0.72 1.25
N TYR A 186 -0.89 -0.16 0.75
CA TYR A 186 -1.29 -1.44 0.17
C TYR A 186 -1.28 -2.46 1.30
N LEU A 187 -2.46 -2.90 1.72
CA LEU A 187 -2.62 -3.86 2.80
C LEU A 187 -2.94 -5.23 2.20
N PHE A 188 -2.11 -6.21 2.53
CA PHE A 188 -2.30 -7.60 2.12
C PHE A 188 -2.64 -8.42 3.35
N VAL A 189 -3.92 -8.77 3.50
CA VAL A 189 -4.38 -9.56 4.64
C VAL A 189 -4.38 -11.03 4.26
N THR A 190 -3.58 -11.80 4.99
CA THR A 190 -3.42 -13.25 4.79
C THR A 190 -4.21 -14.02 5.85
N GLN A 191 -4.57 -15.27 5.53
CA GLN A 191 -5.23 -16.15 6.51
C GLN A 191 -4.27 -16.46 7.66
N SER A 192 -4.80 -16.86 8.82
CA SER A 192 -3.94 -17.20 9.96
C SER A 192 -2.97 -18.34 9.66
N LEU A 193 -1.87 -18.39 10.41
CA LEU A 193 -0.88 -19.47 10.31
C LEU A 193 -1.56 -20.84 10.42
N ASN A 194 -2.48 -21.01 11.36
CA ASN A 194 -3.20 -22.27 11.58
C ASN A 194 -4.09 -22.64 10.39
N GLU A 195 -4.80 -21.66 9.80
CA GLU A 195 -5.58 -21.89 8.59
C GLU A 195 -4.69 -22.24 7.39
N ARG A 196 -3.55 -21.57 7.22
CA ARG A 196 -2.57 -21.88 6.17
C ARG A 196 -1.99 -23.29 6.33
N VAL A 197 -1.65 -23.72 7.55
CA VAL A 197 -1.20 -25.10 7.83
C VAL A 197 -2.30 -26.08 7.41
N ARG A 198 -3.55 -25.88 7.86
CA ARG A 198 -4.68 -26.76 7.53
C ARG A 198 -4.92 -26.83 6.01
N ASN A 199 -4.84 -25.70 5.31
CA ASN A 199 -5.05 -25.61 3.87
C ASN A 199 -3.88 -26.22 3.07
N SER A 200 -2.63 -26.09 3.53
CA SER A 200 -1.47 -26.71 2.87
C SER A 200 -1.45 -28.24 3.01
N LEU A 201 -2.02 -28.78 4.09
CA LEU A 201 -2.19 -30.22 4.28
C LEU A 201 -3.29 -30.81 3.39
N THR A 202 -4.21 -29.99 2.87
CA THR A 202 -5.37 -30.42 2.07
C THR A 202 -5.27 -30.06 0.57
N SER A 203 -4.46 -29.06 0.20
CA SER A 203 -4.26 -28.62 -1.19
C SER A 203 -3.10 -29.35 -1.89
N ARG A 204 -3.37 -29.98 -3.04
CA ARG A 204 -2.34 -30.51 -3.98
C ARG A 204 -1.83 -29.47 -5.00
N THR A 205 -2.38 -28.25 -4.98
CA THR A 205 -2.02 -27.18 -5.92
C THR A 205 -1.00 -26.21 -5.33
N PRO A 206 0.00 -25.74 -6.14
CA PRO A 206 1.05 -24.83 -5.67
C PRO A 206 0.47 -23.46 -5.28
N ALA A 207 1.23 -22.75 -4.43
CA ALA A 207 0.89 -21.44 -3.89
C ALA A 207 0.43 -20.46 -4.99
N TYR A 208 -0.71 -19.80 -4.72
CA TYR A 208 -1.45 -19.00 -5.69
C TYR A 208 -0.61 -17.81 -6.18
N ARG A 209 -0.43 -17.69 -7.51
CA ARG A 209 0.13 -16.50 -8.15
C ARG A 209 -0.89 -15.37 -8.10
N HIS A 210 -0.73 -14.45 -7.16
CA HIS A 210 -1.62 -13.31 -7.04
C HIS A 210 -1.08 -12.11 -7.83
N THR A 211 -1.52 -11.99 -9.07
CA THR A 211 -1.37 -10.76 -9.86
C THR A 211 -2.29 -9.68 -9.29
N ASP A 212 -1.80 -8.44 -9.16
CA ASP A 212 -2.64 -7.33 -8.69
C ASP A 212 -3.84 -7.07 -9.64
N PHE A 213 -4.88 -6.43 -9.10
CA PHE A 213 -6.11 -6.10 -9.83
C PHE A 213 -5.84 -5.26 -11.10
N TRP A 214 -4.84 -4.37 -11.05
CA TRP A 214 -4.47 -3.47 -12.15
C TRP A 214 -3.70 -4.15 -13.29
N THR A 215 -2.99 -5.24 -13.00
CA THR A 215 -2.30 -6.08 -14.00
C THR A 215 -3.32 -6.93 -14.75
N GLN A 216 -4.38 -7.39 -14.07
CA GLN A 216 -5.40 -8.22 -14.72
C GLN A 216 -6.51 -7.45 -15.45
N LEU A 217 -6.95 -6.29 -14.97
CA LEU A 217 -7.91 -5.46 -15.70
C LEU A 217 -7.41 -5.07 -17.10
N ARG A 218 -6.09 -5.07 -17.32
CA ARG A 218 -5.46 -4.81 -18.61
C ARG A 218 -5.29 -6.05 -19.50
N HIS A 219 -5.61 -7.24 -19.00
CA HIS A 219 -5.71 -8.45 -19.83
C HIS A 219 -7.12 -8.69 -20.36
N THR A 220 -8.11 -7.91 -19.92
CA THR A 220 -9.51 -7.97 -20.35
C THR A 220 -9.90 -6.86 -21.34
N ASN A 221 -8.94 -6.04 -21.78
CA ASN A 221 -9.03 -5.09 -22.91
C ASN A 221 -7.84 -5.33 -23.83
#